data_AF-A0A934VTQ5-F1
#
_entry.id   AF-A0A934VTQ5-F1
#
_cell.length_a   1.000
_cell.length_b   1.000
_cell.length_c   1.000
_cell.angle_alpha   90.00
_cell.angle_beta   90.00
_cell.angle_gamma   90.00
#
_symmetry.space_group_name_H-M   'P 1'
#
loop_
_entity.id
_entity.type
_entity.pdbx_description
1 polymer ?
#
loop_
_entity_poly.entity_id
_entity_poly.type
_entity_poly.pdbx_seq_one_letter_code
_entity_poly.pdbx_strand_id
1 'polypeptide(L)'
;MKRAKTLPTSLGFALTATIMTVLLVGGLSSVKDEPRTLSLNFGAHPAVPTVMQMSLNGRVVVEHSQKGQNESGPIEYVDGQGDALDFKIEWYDILDNQGYIAAIRLRASDLSIIGDTGHAAVKIILGPGADVTVTTTNAKAAALIRERRGAELASVANEPDILLAELCADRLAADDPILADLKQDAERLKDTQQRAYNKMSRQSYLDEHGVLAPRCTIEG
;
A
#
# COMPACT_ATOMS: atom_id res chain seq x y z
N MET A 1 45.04 71.14 -11.14
CA MET A 1 45.49 71.48 -12.52
C MET A 1 45.81 70.17 -13.24
N LYS A 2 44.97 69.77 -14.21
CA LYS A 2 45.22 69.84 -15.67
C LYS A 2 46.45 69.01 -16.10
N ARG A 3 46.17 67.85 -16.72
CA ARG A 3 46.39 67.52 -18.16
C ARG A 3 47.84 67.15 -18.47
N ALA A 4 48.19 66.21 -19.35
CA ALA A 4 47.47 65.24 -20.17
C ALA A 4 48.53 64.39 -20.92
N LYS A 5 48.09 63.24 -21.45
CA LYS A 5 48.56 62.53 -22.66
C LYS A 5 50.02 62.02 -22.72
N THR A 6 50.20 60.72 -23.02
CA THR A 6 50.28 60.17 -24.39
C THR A 6 50.35 58.62 -24.38
N LEU A 7 49.73 58.00 -25.38
CA LEU A 7 49.91 56.61 -25.85
C LEU A 7 51.11 56.52 -26.81
N PRO A 8 51.72 55.33 -27.01
CA PRO A 8 51.40 54.53 -28.21
C PRO A 8 51.37 52.99 -28.04
N THR A 9 50.44 52.39 -28.77
CA THR A 9 50.54 51.20 -29.66
C THR A 9 51.54 50.07 -29.39
N SER A 10 51.02 48.85 -29.23
CA SER A 10 51.44 47.68 -30.02
C SER A 10 50.40 46.56 -29.98
N LEU A 11 50.04 46.06 -31.17
CA LEU A 11 49.23 44.88 -31.45
C LEU A 11 49.75 43.64 -30.72
N GLY A 12 48.83 42.88 -30.14
CA GLY A 12 49.05 41.49 -29.73
C GLY A 12 47.77 40.70 -29.96
N PHE A 13 47.63 40.13 -31.15
CA PHE A 13 46.64 39.09 -31.42
C PHE A 13 47.09 37.82 -30.67
N ALA A 14 46.35 37.45 -29.63
CA ALA A 14 46.41 36.11 -29.05
C ALA A 14 44.99 35.54 -29.02
N LEU A 15 44.67 34.88 -30.11
CA LEU A 15 43.55 33.96 -30.27
C LEU A 15 43.82 32.75 -29.37
N THR A 16 43.04 32.49 -28.32
CA THR A 16 42.91 31.12 -27.76
C THR A 16 41.62 30.97 -26.96
N ALA A 17 40.66 30.33 -27.63
CA ALA A 17 39.67 29.39 -27.11
C ALA A 17 39.07 29.66 -25.72
N THR A 18 37.93 30.35 -25.71
CA THR A 18 36.90 30.17 -24.69
C THR A 18 36.40 28.72 -24.78
N ILE A 19 36.97 27.80 -24.01
CA ILE A 19 36.39 26.47 -23.80
C ILE A 19 35.16 26.70 -22.91
N MET A 20 34.03 26.97 -23.57
CA MET A 20 32.72 26.88 -22.99
C MET A 20 32.44 25.39 -22.81
N THR A 21 32.92 24.82 -21.71
CA THR A 21 32.51 23.47 -21.29
C THR A 21 31.04 23.59 -20.92
N VAL A 22 30.17 23.36 -21.90
CA VAL A 22 28.79 22.96 -21.66
C VAL A 22 28.92 21.63 -20.95
N LEU A 23 28.95 21.67 -19.61
CA LEU A 23 28.54 20.57 -18.77
C LEU A 23 27.07 20.33 -19.11
N LEU A 24 26.85 19.58 -20.19
CA LEU A 24 25.73 18.68 -20.32
C LEU A 24 25.87 17.70 -19.15
N VAL A 25 25.47 18.16 -17.96
CA VAL A 25 24.83 17.31 -16.99
C VAL A 25 23.52 16.93 -17.66
N GLY A 26 23.62 16.04 -18.64
CA GLY A 26 22.56 15.11 -18.94
C GLY A 26 22.37 14.37 -17.65
N GLY A 27 21.50 14.92 -16.79
CA GLY A 27 20.80 14.14 -15.82
C GLY A 27 20.18 13.02 -16.62
N LEU A 28 20.87 11.88 -16.63
CA LEU A 28 20.23 10.60 -16.65
C LEU A 28 19.27 10.69 -15.47
N SER A 29 18.07 11.18 -15.75
CA SER A 29 16.90 10.89 -14.96
C SER A 29 16.89 9.37 -14.95
N SER A 30 17.54 8.79 -13.93
CA SER A 30 17.21 7.45 -13.50
C SER A 30 15.71 7.49 -13.43
N VAL A 31 15.06 6.80 -14.37
CA VAL A 31 13.67 6.41 -14.19
C VAL A 31 13.74 5.64 -12.90
N LYS A 32 13.49 6.32 -11.78
CA LYS A 32 13.42 5.66 -10.50
C LYS A 32 12.36 4.61 -10.69
N ASP A 33 12.67 3.39 -10.28
CA ASP A 33 11.74 2.29 -10.14
C ASP A 33 10.70 2.68 -9.08
N GLU A 34 9.83 3.64 -9.41
CA GLU A 34 8.73 4.12 -8.58
C GLU A 34 7.44 3.47 -9.11
N PRO A 35 6.59 2.95 -8.21
CA PRO A 35 5.29 2.43 -8.61
C PRO A 35 4.44 3.48 -9.34
N ARG A 36 3.84 3.09 -10.46
CA ARG A 36 2.91 3.89 -11.27
C ARG A 36 1.45 3.48 -11.08
N THR A 37 1.20 2.23 -10.71
CA THR A 37 -0.14 1.72 -10.43
C THR A 37 -0.10 0.81 -9.21
N LEU A 38 -1.15 0.84 -8.40
CA LEU A 38 -1.32 0.02 -7.20
C LEU A 38 -2.48 -0.95 -7.39
N SER A 39 -2.23 -2.22 -7.14
CA SER A 39 -3.28 -3.19 -6.80
C SER A 39 -3.37 -3.34 -5.28
N LEU A 40 -4.59 -3.31 -4.76
CA LEU A 40 -4.87 -3.55 -3.35
C LEU A 40 -5.59 -4.89 -3.18
N ASN A 41 -4.95 -5.81 -2.45
CA ASN A 41 -5.57 -7.02 -1.94
C ASN A 41 -5.89 -6.80 -0.46
N PHE A 42 -7.00 -6.14 -0.20
CA PHE A 42 -7.52 -5.93 1.13
C PHE A 42 -8.49 -7.04 1.48
N GLY A 43 -8.49 -7.51 2.73
CA GLY A 43 -9.45 -8.51 3.15
C GLY A 43 -9.32 -8.85 4.62
N ALA A 44 -10.20 -9.72 5.08
CA ALA A 44 -10.15 -10.24 6.42
C ALA A 44 -9.76 -11.72 6.42
N HIS A 45 -9.07 -12.10 7.48
CA HIS A 45 -8.77 -13.48 7.76
C HIS A 45 -10.08 -14.28 7.91
N PRO A 46 -10.16 -15.55 7.46
CA PRO A 46 -11.40 -16.35 7.55
C PRO A 46 -11.98 -16.46 8.96
N ALA A 47 -11.12 -16.39 9.98
CA ALA A 47 -11.54 -16.36 11.37
C ALA A 47 -12.17 -15.04 11.83
N VAL A 48 -12.14 -13.98 11.02
CA VAL A 48 -12.58 -12.61 11.39
C VAL A 48 -13.53 -12.08 10.31
N PRO A 49 -14.72 -12.69 10.15
CA PRO A 49 -15.68 -12.16 9.20
C PRO A 49 -16.07 -10.74 9.60
N THR A 50 -15.92 -9.81 8.68
CA THR A 50 -16.04 -8.37 8.97
C THR A 50 -16.83 -7.64 7.89
N VAL A 51 -17.32 -6.45 8.23
CA VAL A 51 -17.58 -5.38 7.27
C VAL A 51 -16.44 -4.38 7.40
N MET A 52 -15.86 -3.93 6.29
CA MET A 52 -14.65 -3.12 6.29
C MET A 52 -14.71 -1.96 5.31
N GLN A 53 -14.05 -0.87 5.69
CA GLN A 53 -13.81 0.31 4.89
C GLN A 53 -12.31 0.61 4.88
N MET A 54 -11.83 1.13 3.76
CA MET A 54 -10.45 1.61 3.65
C MET A 54 -10.40 2.89 2.84
N SER A 55 -9.60 3.84 3.30
CA SER A 55 -9.18 4.99 2.52
C SER A 55 -7.67 4.99 2.31
N LEU A 56 -7.26 5.48 1.15
CA LEU A 56 -5.88 5.70 0.77
C LEU A 56 -5.71 7.20 0.48
N ASN A 57 -4.80 7.85 1.20
CA ASN A 57 -4.50 9.27 1.07
C ASN A 57 -5.76 10.15 1.14
N GLY A 58 -6.66 9.80 2.07
CA GLY A 58 -7.92 10.51 2.32
C GLY A 58 -9.08 10.17 1.37
N ARG A 59 -8.86 9.34 0.34
CA ARG A 59 -9.91 8.88 -0.57
C ARG A 59 -10.38 7.48 -0.18
N VAL A 60 -11.68 7.29 0.00
CA VAL A 60 -12.26 5.95 0.19
C VAL A 60 -12.04 5.12 -1.09
N VAL A 61 -11.37 3.97 -0.93
CA VAL A 61 -11.03 3.03 -2.01
C VAL A 61 -11.74 1.69 -1.84
N VAL A 62 -12.15 1.35 -0.62
CA VAL A 62 -13.04 0.22 -0.34
C VAL A 62 -14.13 0.72 0.59
N GLU A 63 -15.39 0.57 0.17
CA GLU A 63 -16.56 1.06 0.89
C GLU A 63 -17.39 -0.14 1.34
N HIS A 64 -17.52 -0.30 2.66
CA HIS A 64 -18.48 -1.20 3.31
C HIS A 64 -18.48 -2.63 2.74
N SER A 65 -17.28 -3.18 2.58
CA SER A 65 -17.06 -4.47 1.94
C SER A 65 -17.01 -5.62 2.94
N GLN A 66 -17.34 -6.82 2.47
CA GLN A 66 -17.02 -8.07 3.18
C GLN A 66 -15.91 -8.88 2.53
N LYS A 67 -15.57 -8.55 1.28
CA LYS A 67 -14.60 -9.30 0.49
C LYS A 67 -13.26 -8.58 0.45
N GLY A 68 -13.29 -7.25 0.36
CA GLY A 68 -12.13 -6.35 0.28
C GLY A 68 -11.27 -6.50 -0.99
N GLN A 69 -11.35 -7.63 -1.71
CA GLN A 69 -10.48 -7.95 -2.83
C GLN A 69 -10.92 -7.29 -4.13
N ASN A 70 -10.01 -6.53 -4.75
CA ASN A 70 -10.16 -5.96 -6.10
C ASN A 70 -11.38 -5.04 -6.29
N GLU A 71 -11.99 -4.56 -5.21
CA GLU A 71 -13.18 -3.69 -5.28
C GLU A 71 -12.84 -2.25 -5.67
N SER A 72 -11.60 -1.83 -5.44
CA SER A 72 -11.11 -0.49 -5.76
C SER A 72 -10.75 -0.30 -7.25
N GLY A 73 -10.70 -1.37 -8.04
CA GLY A 73 -10.02 -1.35 -9.34
C GLY A 73 -8.52 -1.00 -9.21
N PRO A 74 -7.78 -0.89 -10.33
CA PRO A 74 -6.41 -0.38 -10.32
C PRO A 74 -6.39 1.09 -9.88
N ILE A 75 -5.58 1.42 -8.88
CA ILE A 75 -5.41 2.79 -8.40
C ILE A 75 -4.17 3.37 -9.11
N GLU A 76 -4.37 4.44 -9.86
CA GLU A 76 -3.28 5.16 -10.49
C GLU A 76 -2.49 5.96 -9.44
N TYR A 77 -1.16 5.84 -9.43
CA TYR A 77 -0.28 6.69 -8.61
C TYR A 77 -0.15 8.12 -9.16
N VAL A 78 -0.77 8.41 -10.31
CA VAL A 78 -0.48 9.58 -11.14
C VAL A 78 -0.96 10.90 -10.51
N ASP A 79 -1.64 10.86 -9.37
CA ASP A 79 -2.12 12.04 -8.64
C ASP A 79 -1.02 12.84 -7.91
N GLY A 80 0.27 12.57 -8.16
CA GLY A 80 1.38 13.38 -7.64
C GLY A 80 1.53 13.32 -6.11
N GLN A 81 1.01 12.26 -5.47
CA GLN A 81 0.94 12.11 -4.01
C GLN A 81 2.28 11.78 -3.35
N GLY A 82 3.36 11.71 -4.12
CA GLY A 82 4.72 11.43 -3.64
C GLY A 82 4.90 9.98 -3.23
N ASP A 83 5.93 9.73 -2.41
CA ASP A 83 6.32 8.39 -1.96
C ASP A 83 5.46 7.88 -0.80
N ALA A 84 4.51 8.67 -0.28
CA ALA A 84 3.75 8.32 0.91
C ALA A 84 2.38 7.71 0.59
N LEU A 85 2.09 6.57 1.20
CA LEU A 85 0.81 5.88 1.14
C LEU A 85 0.22 5.79 2.54
N ASP A 86 -0.71 6.70 2.83
CA ASP A 86 -1.42 6.77 4.09
C ASP A 86 -2.75 5.99 3.97
N PHE A 87 -2.78 4.80 4.57
CA PHE A 87 -3.96 3.97 4.69
C PHE A 87 -4.67 4.26 6.01
N LYS A 88 -5.98 4.45 5.96
CA LYS A 88 -6.86 4.40 7.12
C LYS A 88 -7.86 3.28 6.91
N ILE A 89 -7.90 2.35 7.85
CA ILE A 89 -8.65 1.10 7.76
C ILE A 89 -9.60 1.03 8.94
N GLU A 90 -10.87 0.78 8.68
CA GLU A 90 -11.93 0.73 9.68
C GLU A 90 -12.74 -0.53 9.44
N TRP A 91 -13.03 -1.30 10.48
CA TRP A 91 -13.81 -2.52 10.31
C TRP A 91 -14.62 -2.89 11.54
N TYR A 92 -15.62 -3.72 11.31
CA TYR A 92 -16.50 -4.25 12.35
C TYR A 92 -16.50 -5.78 12.30
N ASP A 93 -15.89 -6.42 13.30
CA ASP A 93 -15.92 -7.87 13.46
C ASP A 93 -17.36 -8.29 13.79
N ILE A 94 -17.94 -9.06 12.88
CA ILE A 94 -19.34 -9.45 12.89
C ILE A 94 -19.66 -10.43 14.02
N LEU A 95 -18.69 -11.22 14.46
CA LEU A 95 -18.86 -12.27 15.46
C LEU A 95 -18.40 -11.81 16.85
N ASP A 96 -17.40 -10.95 16.91
CA ASP A 96 -16.96 -10.30 18.16
C ASP A 96 -17.82 -9.07 18.52
N ASN A 97 -18.60 -8.54 17.56
CA ASN A 97 -19.44 -7.35 17.72
C ASN A 97 -18.63 -6.13 18.20
N GLN A 98 -17.43 -5.98 17.64
CA GLN A 98 -16.48 -4.94 18.00
C GLN A 98 -15.96 -4.22 16.74
N GLY A 99 -15.84 -2.89 16.86
CA GLY A 99 -15.25 -2.03 15.83
C GLY A 99 -13.79 -1.73 16.09
N TYR A 100 -13.02 -1.60 15.02
CA TYR A 100 -11.58 -1.39 15.04
C TYR A 100 -11.14 -0.37 13.99
N ILE A 101 -10.05 0.33 14.29
CA ILE A 101 -9.42 1.31 13.40
C ILE A 101 -7.89 1.19 13.42
N ALA A 102 -7.30 1.26 12.23
CA ALA A 102 -5.85 1.30 12.05
C ALA A 102 -5.47 2.40 11.06
N ALA A 103 -4.34 3.05 11.32
CA ALA A 103 -3.67 3.94 10.37
C ALA A 103 -2.28 3.42 10.07
N ILE A 104 -1.92 3.35 8.79
CA ILE A 104 -0.66 2.78 8.31
C ILE A 104 -0.08 3.72 7.27
N ARG A 105 1.19 4.08 7.43
CA ARG A 105 1.93 4.83 6.42
C ARG A 105 3.00 3.93 5.81
N LEU A 106 2.89 3.67 4.52
CA LEU A 106 3.91 2.95 3.75
C LEU A 106 4.66 3.92 2.85
N ARG A 107 5.86 3.52 2.42
CA ARG A 107 6.57 4.17 1.32
C ARG A 107 6.35 3.39 0.03
N ALA A 108 6.01 4.07 -1.05
CA ALA A 108 5.84 3.44 -2.36
C ALA A 108 7.15 2.78 -2.83
N SER A 109 8.29 3.37 -2.48
CA SER A 109 9.64 2.83 -2.71
C SER A 109 9.95 1.52 -1.99
N ASP A 110 9.20 1.16 -0.94
CA ASP A 110 9.34 -0.13 -0.26
C ASP A 110 8.52 -1.25 -0.95
N LEU A 111 7.70 -0.92 -1.95
CA LEU A 111 6.85 -1.88 -2.64
C LEU A 111 7.60 -2.65 -3.73
N SER A 112 7.28 -3.93 -3.87
CA SER A 112 7.80 -4.73 -4.98
C SER A 112 7.07 -4.39 -6.28
N ILE A 113 7.84 -3.98 -7.28
CA ILE A 113 7.34 -3.73 -8.63
C ILE A 113 7.19 -5.05 -9.40
N ILE A 114 5.96 -5.30 -9.81
CA ILE A 114 5.46 -6.41 -10.59
C ILE A 114 5.31 -5.92 -12.04
N GLY A 115 6.01 -6.52 -12.99
CA GLY A 115 5.87 -6.11 -14.40
C GLY A 115 6.70 -4.90 -14.82
N ASP A 116 6.72 -4.66 -16.13
CA ASP A 116 7.59 -3.65 -16.78
C ASP A 116 7.00 -2.23 -16.68
N THR A 117 5.74 -2.10 -16.27
CA THR A 117 4.98 -0.84 -16.27
C THR A 117 5.03 -0.10 -14.93
N GLY A 118 5.85 -0.56 -13.98
CA GLY A 118 5.88 0.02 -12.63
C GLY A 118 4.64 -0.34 -11.80
N HIS A 119 3.99 -1.48 -12.05
CA HIS A 119 2.85 -1.89 -11.23
C HIS A 119 3.33 -2.45 -9.88
N ALA A 120 2.66 -2.16 -8.78
CA ALA A 120 2.95 -2.75 -7.47
C ALA A 120 1.68 -3.31 -6.84
N ALA A 121 1.83 -4.31 -5.98
CA ALA A 121 0.72 -4.85 -5.20
C ALA A 121 1.00 -4.77 -3.70
N VAL A 122 -0.04 -4.38 -2.96
CA VAL A 122 -0.06 -4.40 -1.50
C VAL A 122 -1.21 -5.31 -1.05
N LYS A 123 -0.93 -6.15 -0.07
CA LYS A 123 -1.90 -7.01 0.58
C LYS A 123 -2.06 -6.57 2.03
N ILE A 124 -3.29 -6.33 2.45
CA ILE A 124 -3.64 -5.91 3.82
C ILE A 124 -4.64 -6.91 4.35
N ILE A 125 -4.30 -7.61 5.43
CA ILE A 125 -5.15 -8.63 6.05
C ILE A 125 -5.48 -8.23 7.48
N LEU A 126 -6.78 -8.18 7.76
CA LEU A 126 -7.35 -8.02 9.09
C LEU A 126 -7.37 -9.37 9.79
N GLY A 127 -6.60 -9.50 10.85
CA GLY A 127 -6.44 -10.70 11.66
C GLY A 127 -7.26 -10.67 12.95
N PRO A 128 -7.26 -11.79 13.69
CA PRO A 128 -7.97 -11.91 14.96
C PRO A 128 -7.41 -10.94 16.01
N GLY A 129 -8.28 -10.44 16.89
CA GLY A 129 -7.89 -9.61 18.03
C GLY A 129 -7.31 -8.25 17.69
N ALA A 130 -7.76 -7.63 16.59
CA ALA A 130 -7.29 -6.34 16.07
C ALA A 130 -5.93 -6.38 15.36
N ASP A 131 -5.40 -7.56 15.03
CA ASP A 131 -4.18 -7.70 14.23
C ASP A 131 -4.37 -7.11 12.81
N VAL A 132 -3.39 -6.36 12.32
CA VAL A 132 -3.30 -5.99 10.90
C VAL A 132 -1.92 -6.39 10.37
N THR A 133 -1.91 -7.06 9.22
CA THR A 133 -0.69 -7.47 8.52
C THR A 133 -0.69 -6.86 7.12
N VAL A 134 0.41 -6.21 6.76
CA VAL A 134 0.60 -5.59 5.45
C VAL A 134 1.82 -6.18 4.78
N THR A 135 1.65 -6.67 3.56
CA THR A 135 2.71 -7.27 2.76
C THR A 135 2.73 -6.73 1.34
N THR A 136 3.87 -6.88 0.67
CA THR A 136 4.00 -6.74 -0.79
C THR A 136 4.53 -8.03 -1.39
N THR A 137 4.29 -8.22 -2.69
CA THR A 137 4.71 -9.44 -3.39
C THR A 137 6.18 -9.76 -3.17
N ASN A 138 6.48 -11.04 -2.95
CA ASN A 138 7.86 -11.53 -2.86
C ASN A 138 8.72 -11.05 -4.05
N ALA A 139 9.95 -10.59 -3.78
CA ALA A 139 10.84 -10.03 -4.81
C ALA A 139 11.15 -11.00 -5.96
N LYS A 140 11.29 -12.31 -5.69
CA LYS A 140 11.51 -13.31 -6.74
C LYS A 140 10.25 -13.52 -7.58
N ALA A 141 9.08 -13.60 -6.94
CA ALA A 141 7.81 -13.69 -7.67
C ALA A 141 7.59 -12.45 -8.54
N ALA A 142 7.84 -11.25 -8.00
CA ALA A 142 7.77 -10.00 -8.74
C ALA A 142 8.72 -9.98 -9.95
N ALA A 143 9.97 -10.46 -9.78
CA ALA A 143 10.93 -10.60 -10.87
C ALA A 143 10.47 -11.59 -11.94
N LEU A 144 9.95 -12.77 -11.55
CA LEU A 144 9.42 -13.76 -12.50
C LEU A 144 8.22 -13.21 -13.29
N ILE A 145 7.33 -12.44 -12.66
CA ILE A 145 6.20 -11.79 -13.35
C ILE A 145 6.73 -10.75 -14.34
N ARG A 146 7.71 -9.92 -13.93
CA ARG A 146 8.36 -8.91 -14.78
C ARG A 146 9.04 -9.53 -16.00
N GLU A 147 9.77 -10.61 -15.79
CA GLU A 147 10.45 -11.35 -16.87
C GLU A 147 9.48 -12.19 -17.73
N ARG A 148 8.17 -12.14 -17.47
CA ARG A 148 7.12 -12.95 -18.13
C ARG A 148 7.36 -14.45 -18.04
N ARG A 149 8.01 -14.90 -16.97
CA ARG A 149 8.33 -16.31 -16.67
C ARG A 149 7.22 -16.94 -15.81
N GLY A 150 5.97 -16.76 -16.24
CA GLY A 150 4.79 -17.19 -15.48
C GLY A 150 4.76 -18.69 -15.16
N ALA A 151 5.34 -19.53 -16.02
CA ALA A 151 5.46 -20.98 -15.81
C ALA A 151 6.30 -21.34 -14.55
N GLU A 152 7.18 -20.45 -14.12
CA GLU A 152 8.08 -20.68 -12.99
C GLU A 152 7.52 -20.13 -11.67
N LEU A 153 6.36 -19.46 -11.68
CA LEU A 153 5.74 -18.93 -10.45
C LEU A 153 5.44 -20.02 -9.42
N ALA A 154 5.13 -21.23 -9.88
CA ALA A 154 4.92 -22.38 -8.98
C ALA A 154 6.16 -22.70 -8.12
N SER A 155 7.37 -22.37 -8.59
CA SER A 155 8.62 -22.60 -7.84
C SER A 155 8.77 -21.71 -6.62
N VAL A 156 8.08 -20.56 -6.60
CA VAL A 156 8.11 -19.58 -5.50
C VAL A 156 6.76 -19.46 -4.79
N ALA A 157 5.79 -20.32 -5.11
CA ALA A 157 4.42 -20.22 -4.57
C ALA A 157 4.35 -20.35 -3.04
N ASN A 158 5.30 -21.07 -2.43
CA ASN A 158 5.40 -21.23 -0.97
C ASN A 158 6.35 -20.22 -0.32
N GLU A 159 7.00 -19.34 -1.11
CA GLU A 159 7.81 -18.27 -0.53
C GLU A 159 6.89 -17.18 0.02
N PRO A 160 7.13 -16.70 1.25
CA PRO A 160 6.29 -15.66 1.83
C PRO A 160 6.47 -14.34 1.08
N ASP A 161 5.40 -13.55 1.08
CA ASP A 161 5.44 -12.14 0.72
C ASP A 161 6.34 -11.35 1.68
N ILE A 162 6.76 -10.17 1.24
CA ILE A 162 7.60 -9.27 2.05
C ILE A 162 6.70 -8.53 3.04
N LEU A 163 7.00 -8.67 4.33
CA LEU A 163 6.34 -7.95 5.40
C LEU A 163 6.72 -6.47 5.37
N LEU A 164 5.72 -5.59 5.25
CA LEU A 164 5.90 -4.13 5.28
C LEU A 164 5.55 -3.55 6.64
N ALA A 165 4.46 -4.03 7.24
CA ALA A 165 4.00 -3.57 8.54
C ALA A 165 3.17 -4.63 9.24
N GLU A 166 3.27 -4.62 10.56
CA GLU A 166 2.42 -5.36 11.48
C GLU A 166 2.06 -4.45 12.64
N LEU A 167 0.78 -4.36 12.96
CA LEU A 167 0.30 -3.50 14.03
C LEU A 167 -0.98 -4.03 14.66
N CYS A 168 -1.31 -3.44 15.79
CA CYS A 168 -2.58 -3.59 16.48
C CYS A 168 -3.46 -2.38 16.18
N ALA A 169 -4.70 -2.64 15.76
CA ALA A 169 -5.70 -1.60 15.67
C ALA A 169 -6.23 -1.20 17.03
N ASP A 170 -6.68 0.04 17.11
CA ASP A 170 -7.41 0.56 18.23
C ASP A 170 -8.89 0.19 18.11
N ARG A 171 -9.60 0.21 19.23
CA ARG A 171 -11.07 0.12 19.20
C ARG A 171 -11.65 1.43 18.67
N LEU A 172 -12.63 1.31 17.79
CA LEU A 172 -13.49 2.44 17.46
C LEU A 172 -14.28 2.86 18.70
N ALA A 173 -14.43 4.17 18.89
CA ALA A 173 -15.27 4.72 19.95
C ALA A 173 -16.73 4.30 19.73
N ALA A 174 -17.47 4.09 20.82
CA ALA A 174 -18.85 3.61 20.74
C ALA A 174 -19.80 4.61 20.04
N ASP A 175 -19.45 5.89 20.06
CA ASP A 175 -20.17 6.99 19.41
C ASP A 175 -19.57 7.38 18.04
N ASP A 176 -18.57 6.64 17.54
CA ASP A 176 -18.02 6.89 16.21
C ASP A 176 -19.09 6.60 15.14
N PRO A 177 -19.43 7.57 14.28
CA PRO A 177 -20.43 7.36 13.23
C PRO A 177 -20.06 6.21 12.28
N ILE A 178 -18.77 5.99 12.01
CA ILE A 178 -18.37 4.90 11.11
C ILE A 178 -18.70 3.53 11.70
N LEU A 179 -18.59 3.41 13.03
CA LEU A 179 -18.94 2.18 13.72
C LEU A 179 -20.44 1.89 13.58
N ALA A 180 -21.28 2.92 13.70
CA ALA A 180 -22.72 2.78 13.52
C ALA A 180 -23.06 2.29 12.10
N ASP A 181 -22.42 2.86 11.09
CA ASP A 181 -22.64 2.52 9.68
C ASP A 181 -22.18 1.08 9.36
N LEU A 182 -20.95 0.73 9.73
CA LEU A 182 -20.41 -0.63 9.53
C LEU A 182 -21.24 -1.69 10.27
N LYS A 183 -21.71 -1.37 11.48
CA LYS A 183 -22.59 -2.24 12.25
C LYS A 183 -23.95 -2.40 11.59
N GLN A 184 -24.53 -1.32 11.03
CA GLN A 184 -25.79 -1.41 10.30
C GLN A 184 -25.67 -2.38 9.11
N ASP A 185 -24.58 -2.31 8.37
CA ASP A 185 -24.34 -3.23 7.25
C ASP A 185 -24.11 -4.67 7.71
N ALA A 186 -23.42 -4.86 8.82
CA ALA A 186 -23.29 -6.18 9.44
C ALA A 186 -24.65 -6.77 9.84
N GLU A 187 -25.57 -5.95 10.37
CA GLU A 187 -26.91 -6.38 10.76
C GLU A 187 -27.80 -6.70 9.55
N ARG A 188 -27.66 -5.99 8.42
CA ARG A 188 -28.36 -6.33 7.17
C ARG A 188 -28.10 -7.76 6.70
N LEU A 189 -26.98 -8.36 7.13
CA LEU A 189 -26.60 -9.72 6.77
C LEU A 189 -27.15 -10.79 7.70
N LYS A 190 -27.69 -10.42 8.86
CA LYS A 190 -28.01 -11.34 9.97
C LYS A 190 -28.86 -12.55 9.58
N ASP A 191 -29.80 -12.34 8.66
CA ASP A 191 -30.74 -13.36 8.19
C ASP A 191 -30.43 -13.86 6.76
N THR A 192 -29.21 -13.64 6.29
CA THR A 192 -28.78 -14.01 4.93
C THR A 192 -27.94 -15.29 4.91
N GLN A 193 -27.90 -15.96 3.75
CA GLN A 193 -26.97 -17.06 3.50
C GLN A 193 -25.51 -16.66 3.73
N GLN A 194 -25.17 -15.38 3.56
CA GLN A 194 -23.83 -14.86 3.78
C GLN A 194 -23.41 -14.95 5.26
N ARG A 195 -24.31 -14.69 6.21
CA ARG A 195 -24.00 -14.85 7.65
C ARG A 195 -23.76 -16.31 8.02
N ALA A 196 -24.55 -17.23 7.46
CA ALA A 196 -24.34 -18.66 7.64
C ALA A 196 -22.99 -19.11 7.06
N TYR A 197 -22.64 -18.64 5.86
CA TYR A 197 -21.35 -18.88 5.24
C TYR A 197 -20.20 -18.35 6.09
N ASN A 198 -20.29 -17.12 6.59
CA ASN A 198 -19.26 -16.52 7.45
C ASN A 198 -19.02 -17.34 8.73
N LYS A 199 -20.10 -17.80 9.38
CA LYS A 199 -20.02 -18.68 10.55
C LYS A 199 -19.35 -20.01 10.22
N MET A 200 -19.78 -20.64 9.12
CA MET A 200 -19.24 -21.93 8.68
C MET A 200 -17.75 -21.81 8.30
N SER A 201 -17.37 -20.78 7.54
CA SER A 201 -15.98 -20.53 7.14
C SER A 201 -15.06 -20.35 8.34
N ARG A 202 -15.46 -19.53 9.33
CA ARG A 202 -14.72 -19.40 10.59
C ARG A 202 -14.63 -20.73 11.32
N GLN A 203 -15.74 -21.46 11.44
CA GLN A 203 -15.75 -22.74 12.16
C GLN A 203 -14.82 -23.76 11.49
N SER A 204 -14.91 -23.94 10.17
CA SER A 204 -14.01 -24.81 9.40
C SER A 204 -12.55 -24.45 9.61
N TYR A 205 -12.21 -23.15 9.58
CA TYR A 205 -10.85 -22.71 9.84
C TYR A 205 -10.38 -23.06 11.26
N LEU A 206 -11.21 -22.78 12.27
CA LEU A 206 -10.87 -23.05 13.68
C LEU A 206 -10.79 -24.55 13.98
N ASP A 207 -11.60 -25.38 13.30
CA ASP A 207 -11.54 -26.84 13.43
C ASP A 207 -10.23 -27.40 12.84
N GLU A 208 -9.75 -26.83 11.74
CA GLU A 208 -8.52 -27.28 11.06
C GLU A 208 -7.24 -26.77 11.76
N HIS A 209 -7.24 -25.49 12.18
CA HIS A 209 -6.03 -24.81 12.66
C HIS A 209 -6.03 -24.48 14.15
N GLY A 210 -7.15 -24.72 14.85
CA GLY A 210 -7.32 -24.38 16.26
C GLY A 210 -7.68 -22.92 16.51
N VAL A 211 -7.71 -22.54 17.80
CA VAL A 211 -7.96 -21.16 18.22
C VAL A 211 -6.74 -20.31 17.90
N LEU A 212 -6.94 -19.24 17.14
CA LEU A 212 -5.89 -18.28 16.86
C LEU A 212 -5.51 -17.53 18.14
N ALA A 213 -4.21 -17.51 18.45
CA ALA A 213 -3.67 -16.56 19.41
C ALA A 213 -3.55 -15.20 18.70
N PRO A 214 -4.36 -14.19 19.06
CA PRO A 214 -4.15 -12.84 18.54
C PRO A 214 -2.79 -12.34 19.01
N ARG A 215 -2.07 -11.60 18.17
CA ARG A 215 -0.81 -10.97 18.58
C ARG A 215 -1.09 -9.76 19.46
N CYS A 216 -2.20 -9.09 19.18
CA CYS A 216 -2.66 -7.94 19.91
C CYS A 216 -3.49 -8.36 21.13
N THR A 217 -3.10 -7.85 22.30
CA THR A 217 -3.92 -7.89 23.51
C THR A 217 -4.60 -6.53 23.65
N ILE A 218 -5.91 -6.48 23.45
CA ILE A 218 -6.65 -5.24 23.62
C ILE A 218 -6.90 -5.05 25.10
N GLU A 219 -6.08 -4.24 25.76
CA GLU A 219 -6.33 -3.82 27.13
C GLU A 219 -7.63 -2.99 27.15
N GLY A 220 -8.53 -3.35 28.08
CA GLY A 220 -9.90 -2.85 28.15
C GLY A 220 -10.04 -1.47 28.76
#